data_AF-A0A151UD07-F1
#
_entry.id   AF-A0A151UD07-F1
#
_cell.length_a   1.000
_cell.length_b   1.000
_cell.length_c   1.000
_cell.angle_alpha   90.00
_cell.angle_beta   90.00
_cell.angle_gamma   90.00
#
_symmetry.space_group_name_H-M   'P 1'
#
loop_
_entity.id
_entity.type
_entity.pdbx_description
1 polymer ?
#
loop_
_entity_poly.entity_id
_entity_poly.type
_entity_poly.pdbx_seq_one_letter_code
_entity_poly.pdbx_strand_id
1 'polypeptide(L)' 'MGCKDMAKVKWRRRRRQDAVERRLKKLRRLVPGTARTNPDRLFLKTAEHILQLRLQLNVLQALSKIFNA' A
#
# COMPACT_ATOMS: atom_id res chain seq x y z
N MET A 1 37.29 -4.51 7.92
CA MET A 1 36.14 -4.26 7.02
C MET A 1 36.58 -3.22 5.99
N GLY A 2 36.62 -3.56 4.70
CA GLY A 2 37.21 -2.70 3.67
C GLY A 2 36.23 -1.69 3.08
N CYS A 3 36.75 -0.58 2.53
CA CYS A 3 35.97 0.48 1.87
C CYS A 3 35.05 -0.05 0.75
N LYS A 4 35.42 -1.15 0.08
CA LYS A 4 34.59 -1.82 -0.95
C LYS A 4 33.32 -2.46 -0.37
N ASP A 5 33.39 -3.01 0.84
CA ASP A 5 32.22 -3.62 1.50
C ASP A 5 31.21 -2.56 1.91
N MET A 6 31.69 -1.43 2.44
CA MET A 6 30.87 -0.27 2.80
C MET A 6 30.13 0.31 1.59
N ALA A 7 30.80 0.41 0.43
CA ALA A 7 30.18 0.84 -0.82
C ALA A 7 29.05 -0.13 -1.23
N LYS A 8 29.29 -1.44 -1.21
CA LYS A 8 28.29 -2.47 -1.57
C LYS A 8 27.05 -2.43 -0.66
N VAL A 9 27.24 -2.21 0.64
CA VAL A 9 26.13 -2.04 1.60
C VAL A 9 25.36 -0.76 1.33
N LYS A 10 26.05 0.35 1.03
CA LYS A 10 25.43 1.65 0.69
C LYS A 10 24.58 1.55 -0.59
N TRP A 11 25.09 0.89 -1.63
CA TRP A 11 24.34 0.63 -2.88
C TRP A 11 23.10 -0.25 -2.67
N ARG A 12 23.21 -1.28 -1.82
CA ARG A 12 22.06 -2.12 -1.45
C ARG A 12 21.00 -1.35 -0.66
N ARG A 13 21.41 -0.48 0.25
CA ARG A 13 20.50 0.36 1.04
C ARG A 13 19.72 1.33 0.14
N ARG A 14 20.42 2.00 -0.79
CA ARG A 14 19.79 2.93 -1.74
C ARG A 14 18.75 2.23 -2.63
N ARG A 15 19.09 1.07 -3.20
CA ARG A 15 18.14 0.26 -3.99
C ARG A 15 16.88 -0.15 -3.22
N ARG A 16 17.00 -0.44 -1.92
CA ARG A 16 15.86 -0.79 -1.07
C ARG A 16 14.96 0.43 -0.84
N GLN A 17 15.54 1.60 -0.59
CA GLN A 17 14.78 2.85 -0.45
C GLN A 17 14.00 3.17 -1.74
N ASP A 18 14.64 3.07 -2.90
CA ASP A 18 13.98 3.29 -4.21
C ASP A 18 12.82 2.30 -4.47
N ALA A 19 12.93 1.07 -3.97
CA ALA A 19 11.86 0.07 -4.08
C ALA A 19 10.68 0.40 -3.17
N VAL A 20 10.93 0.87 -1.94
CA VAL A 20 9.91 1.29 -0.98
C VAL A 20 9.16 2.51 -1.51
N GLU A 21 9.88 3.53 -2.02
CA GLU A 21 9.25 4.73 -2.61
C GLU A 21 8.36 4.39 -3.80
N ARG A 22 8.79 3.48 -4.68
CA ARG A 22 7.96 3.02 -5.81
C ARG A 22 6.68 2.34 -5.35
N ARG A 23 6.75 1.50 -4.30
CA ARG A 23 5.57 0.85 -3.71
C ARG A 23 4.64 1.86 -3.05
N LEU A 24 5.19 2.83 -2.32
CA LEU A 24 4.43 3.90 -1.69
C LEU A 24 3.70 4.76 -2.72
N LYS A 25 4.37 5.10 -3.83
CA LYS A 25 3.78 5.85 -4.96
C LYS A 25 2.66 5.07 -5.63
N LYS A 26 2.79 3.75 -5.77
CA LYS A 26 1.71 2.87 -6.27
C LYS A 26 0.53 2.84 -5.30
N LEU A 27 0.78 2.68 -4.01
CA LEU A 27 -0.26 2.66 -2.99
C LEU A 27 -1.07 3.97 -2.99
N ARG A 28 -0.37 5.11 -3.11
CA ARG A 28 -0.99 6.44 -3.22
C ARG A 28 -1.89 6.62 -4.46
N ARG A 29 -1.66 5.85 -5.52
CA ARG A 29 -2.51 5.86 -6.72
C ARG A 29 -3.74 4.97 -6.58
N LEU A 30 -3.63 3.88 -5.82
CA LEU A 30 -4.71 2.92 -5.62
C LEU A 30 -5.72 3.40 -4.58
N VAL A 31 -5.26 4.06 -3.51
CA VAL A 31 -6.14 4.50 -2.43
C VAL A 31 -6.69 5.90 -2.75
N PRO A 32 -8.01 6.05 -2.95
CA PRO A 32 -8.62 7.34 -3.27
C PRO A 32 -8.40 8.37 -2.15
N GLY A 33 -8.19 9.64 -2.52
CA GLY A 33 -8.05 10.74 -1.56
C GLY A 33 -6.72 10.79 -0.78
N THR A 34 -5.66 10.11 -1.27
CA THR A 34 -4.35 10.04 -0.60
C THR A 34 -3.21 10.76 -1.34
N ALA A 35 -3.49 11.41 -2.48
CA ALA A 35 -2.50 11.99 -3.39
C ALA A 35 -1.52 13.01 -2.76
N ARG A 36 -1.88 13.65 -1.63
CA ARG A 36 -1.04 14.62 -0.91
C ARG A 36 -0.81 14.27 0.57
N THR A 37 -1.04 13.02 0.96
CA THR A 37 -1.06 12.62 2.38
C THR A 37 0.29 12.07 2.84
N ASN A 38 0.71 12.41 4.07
CA ASN A 38 1.90 11.87 4.73
C ASN A 38 1.88 10.33 4.77
N PRO A 39 3.05 9.65 4.73
CA PRO A 39 3.12 8.18 4.69
C PRO A 39 2.40 7.50 5.85
N ASP A 40 2.50 8.03 7.08
CA ASP A 40 1.81 7.44 8.24
C ASP A 40 0.29 7.50 8.11
N ARG A 41 -0.23 8.62 7.59
CA ARG A 41 -1.67 8.78 7.30
C ARG A 41 -2.11 7.99 6.07
N LEU A 42 -1.22 7.73 5.12
CA LEU A 42 -1.50 6.87 3.97
C LEU A 42 -1.80 5.44 4.42
N PHE A 43 -1.05 4.90 5.38
CA PHE A 43 -1.30 3.55 5.90
C PHE A 43 -2.65 3.46 6.62
N LEU A 44 -2.99 4.44 7.45
CA LEU A 44 -4.28 4.49 8.13
C LEU A 44 -5.44 4.53 7.12
N LYS A 45 -5.38 5.45 6.14
CA LYS A 45 -6.39 5.53 5.07
C LYS A 45 -6.46 4.25 4.23
N THR A 46 -5.33 3.57 4.03
CA THR A 46 -5.30 2.28 3.32
C THR A 46 -6.07 1.22 4.11
N ALA A 47 -5.88 1.13 5.42
CA ALA A 47 -6.60 0.19 6.28
C ALA A 47 -8.11 0.46 6.26
N GLU A 48 -8.52 1.73 6.39
CA GLU A 48 -9.91 2.16 6.28
C GLU A 48 -10.52 1.76 4.92
N HIS A 49 -9.79 2.00 3.83
CA HIS A 49 -10.26 1.68 2.49
C HIS A 49 -10.42 0.16 2.27
N ILE A 50 -9.50 -0.66 2.79
CA ILE A 50 -9.62 -2.12 2.75
C ILE A 50 -10.87 -2.58 3.51
N LEU A 51 -11.14 -2.00 4.69
CA LEU A 51 -12.32 -2.33 5.48
C LEU A 51 -13.61 -1.97 4.73
N GLN A 52 -13.66 -0.78 4.12
CA GLN A 52 -14.80 -0.33 3.30
C GLN A 52 -15.06 -1.28 2.13
N LEU A 53 -14.03 -1.66 1.38
CA LEU A 53 -14.16 -2.60 0.25
C LEU A 53 -14.67 -3.97 0.71
N ARG A 54 -14.15 -4.48 1.84
CA ARG A 54 -14.64 -5.75 2.42
C ARG A 54 -16.11 -5.66 2.81
N LEU A 55 -16.52 -4.57 3.44
CA LEU A 55 -17.92 -4.36 3.81
C LEU A 55 -18.82 -4.30 2.56
N GLN A 56 -18.41 -3.54 1.54
CA GLN A 56 -19.14 -3.47 0.27
C GLN A 56 -19.29 -4.86 -0.37
N LEU A 57 -18.20 -5.63 -0.46
CA LEU A 57 -18.26 -7.00 -0.99
C LEU A 57 -19.18 -7.91 -0.18
N ASN A 58 -19.13 -7.84 1.15
CA ASN A 58 -19.99 -8.65 2.01
C ASN A 58 -21.46 -8.32 1.79
N VAL A 59 -21.81 -7.04 1.70
CA VAL A 59 -23.19 -6.60 1.41
C VAL A 59 -23.62 -7.08 0.03
N LEU A 60 -22.81 -6.86 -1.01
CA LEU A 60 -23.11 -7.32 -2.36
C LEU A 60 -23.25 -8.84 -2.44
N GLN A 61 -22.41 -9.61 -1.73
CA GLN A 61 -22.51 -11.05 -1.67
C GLN A 61 -23.77 -11.51 -0.94
N ALA A 62 -24.15 -10.86 0.17
CA ALA A 62 -25.38 -11.16 0.87
C ALA A 62 -26.60 -10.90 -0.02
N LEU A 63 -26.64 -9.75 -0.71
CA LEU A 63 -27.71 -9.43 -1.66
C LEU A 63 -27.73 -10.41 -2.82
N SER A 64 -26.58 -10.74 -3.40
CA SER A 64 -26.49 -11.72 -4.49
C SER A 64 -27.02 -13.10 -4.07
N LYS A 65 -26.74 -13.54 -2.84
CA LYS A 65 -27.32 -14.79 -2.30
C LYS A 65 -28.83 -14.72 -2.12
N ILE A 66 -29.38 -13.54 -1.82
CA ILE A 66 -30.83 -13.35 -1.67
C ILE A 66 -31.52 -13.35 -3.05
N PHE A 67 -30.91 -12.71 -4.06
CA PHE A 67 -31.50 -12.58 -5.39
C PHE A 67 -31.22 -13.75 -6.33
N ASN A 68 -30.18 -14.57 -6.05
CA ASN A 68 -29.86 -15.78 -6.80
C ASN A 68 -30.18 -17.07 -6.03
N ALA A 69 -30.96 -16.99 -4.94
CA ALA A 69 -31.60 -18.14 -4.29
C ALA A 69 -32.94 -18.43 -4.95
#